data_AF-A0A7C5U2Z1-F1
#
_entry.id   AF-A0A7C5U2Z1-F1
#
_cell.length_a   1.000
_cell.length_b   1.000
_cell.length_c   1.000
_cell.angle_alpha   90.00
_cell.angle_beta   90.00
_cell.angle_gamma   90.00
#
_symmetry.space_group_name_H-M   'P 1'
#
loop_
_entity.id
_entity.type
_entity.pdbx_description
1 polymer ?
#
loop_
_entity_poly.entity_id
_entity_poly.type
_entity_poly.pdbx_seq_one_letter_code
_entity_poly.pdbx_strand_id
1 'polypeptide(L)'
;MFTIHILNVKDWFNFLNEFAAFLKSDEFLKASRFSEVNLKMRFHGTLLLDVDGVKSVGDFEYWDIYGDGAPIGYLEVAYMDQHFFALSVEAIDALLSDDELKDFMLSGASWASPVAPISLSLTFNVSDDVKRLIGNFVSNYRDDYPNNIARKFVPRAVIC
;
A
#
# COMPACT_ATOMS: atom_id res chain seq x y z
N MET A 1 -13.29 -16.79 7.04
CA MET A 1 -12.35 -15.94 6.27
C MET A 1 -13.15 -14.82 5.63
N PHE A 2 -12.73 -13.58 5.82
CA PHE A 2 -13.29 -12.39 5.21
C PHE A 2 -12.18 -11.70 4.43
N THR A 3 -12.39 -11.44 3.14
CA THR A 3 -11.40 -10.83 2.26
C THR A 3 -12.04 -9.69 1.49
N ILE A 4 -11.33 -8.56 1.40
CA ILE A 4 -11.74 -7.42 0.59
C ILE A 4 -10.55 -6.87 -0.20
N HIS A 5 -10.85 -6.24 -1.31
CA HIS A 5 -9.88 -5.48 -2.10
C HIS A 5 -10.13 -3.99 -1.90
N ILE A 6 -9.09 -3.29 -1.49
CA ILE A 6 -9.12 -1.87 -1.20
C ILE A 6 -8.59 -1.15 -2.44
N LEU A 7 -9.45 -0.32 -3.04
CA LEU A 7 -9.20 0.39 -4.29
C LEU A 7 -8.81 1.84 -4.01
N ASN A 8 -8.12 2.46 -4.98
CA ASN A 8 -7.83 3.89 -5.02
C ASN A 8 -6.97 4.42 -3.85
N VAL A 9 -6.17 3.58 -3.21
CA VAL A 9 -5.09 4.04 -2.32
C VAL A 9 -3.94 4.54 -3.19
N LYS A 10 -3.48 5.77 -2.93
CA LYS A 10 -2.42 6.43 -3.71
C LYS A 10 -1.11 6.54 -2.94
N ASP A 11 -1.16 6.53 -1.61
CA ASP A 11 -0.01 6.53 -0.72
C ASP A 11 -0.12 5.36 0.26
N TRP A 12 0.65 4.31 -0.01
CA TRP A 12 0.68 3.09 0.79
C TRP A 12 1.12 3.37 2.23
N PHE A 13 2.12 4.22 2.45
CA PHE A 13 2.62 4.49 3.80
C PHE A 13 1.61 5.30 4.60
N ASN A 14 0.93 6.27 3.97
CA ASN A 14 -0.16 6.96 4.64
C ASN A 14 -1.30 6.00 5.00
N PHE A 15 -1.72 5.15 4.06
CA PHE A 15 -2.76 4.15 4.30
C PHE A 15 -2.38 3.20 5.43
N LEU A 16 -1.16 2.66 5.42
CA LEU A 16 -0.69 1.73 6.43
C LEU A 16 -0.69 2.36 7.83
N ASN A 17 -0.29 3.63 7.95
CA ASN A 17 -0.32 4.37 9.20
C ASN A 17 -1.76 4.57 9.71
N GLU A 18 -2.67 5.04 8.86
CA GLU A 18 -4.07 5.23 9.23
C GLU A 18 -4.77 3.92 9.58
N PHE A 19 -4.49 2.85 8.82
CA PHE A 19 -5.04 1.53 9.07
C PHE A 19 -4.50 0.94 10.38
N ALA A 20 -3.22 1.10 10.68
CA ALA A 20 -2.63 0.69 11.95
C ALA A 20 -3.28 1.43 13.13
N ALA A 21 -3.56 2.72 12.99
CA ALA A 21 -4.26 3.50 14.01
C ALA A 21 -5.72 3.04 14.16
N PHE A 22 -6.41 2.76 13.06
CA PHE A 22 -7.76 2.22 13.05
C PHE A 22 -7.85 0.87 13.79
N LEU A 23 -6.93 -0.06 13.53
CA LEU A 23 -6.89 -1.36 14.22
C LEU A 23 -6.68 -1.25 15.73
N LYS A 24 -6.03 -0.18 16.19
CA LYS A 24 -5.79 0.12 17.61
C LYS A 24 -6.91 0.93 18.26
N SER A 25 -7.94 1.32 17.49
CA SER A 25 -9.06 2.09 18.03
C SER A 25 -9.92 1.26 18.99
N ASP A 26 -10.46 1.90 20.03
CA ASP A 26 -11.37 1.27 20.99
C ASP A 26 -12.57 0.58 20.32
N GLU A 27 -13.09 1.17 19.24
CA GLU A 27 -14.22 0.63 18.50
C GLU A 27 -13.87 -0.70 17.84
N PHE A 28 -12.71 -0.78 17.17
CA PHE A 28 -12.25 -2.01 16.53
C PHE A 28 -11.91 -3.09 17.55
N LEU A 29 -11.19 -2.75 18.64
CA LEU A 29 -10.81 -3.70 19.69
C LEU A 29 -12.05 -4.30 20.36
N LYS A 30 -13.07 -3.48 20.69
CA LYS A 30 -14.33 -3.97 21.24
C LYS A 30 -15.08 -4.90 20.28
N ALA A 31 -15.15 -4.55 19.00
CA ALA A 31 -15.87 -5.34 18.00
C ALA A 31 -15.18 -6.66 17.66
N SER A 32 -13.84 -6.66 17.63
CA SER A 32 -13.01 -7.82 17.33
C SER A 32 -12.76 -8.72 18.53
N ARG A 33 -12.97 -8.20 19.75
CA ARG A 33 -12.76 -8.88 21.05
C ARG A 33 -11.29 -9.19 21.36
N PHE A 34 -10.36 -8.57 20.66
CA PHE A 34 -8.94 -8.60 21.01
C PHE A 34 -8.61 -7.46 21.97
N SER A 35 -7.68 -7.69 22.89
CA SER A 35 -7.17 -6.65 23.77
C SER A 35 -6.17 -5.74 23.06
N GLU A 36 -5.42 -6.28 22.10
CA GLU A 36 -4.52 -5.54 21.24
C GLU A 36 -4.51 -6.10 19.81
N VAL A 37 -4.27 -5.23 18.83
CA VAL A 37 -4.06 -5.61 17.43
C VAL A 37 -2.87 -4.85 16.86
N ASN A 38 -1.95 -5.57 16.23
CA ASN A 38 -0.70 -5.04 15.70
C ASN A 38 -0.43 -5.52 14.28
N LEU A 39 0.26 -4.70 13.49
CA LEU A 39 0.76 -5.05 12.16
C LEU A 39 2.24 -5.38 12.21
N LYS A 40 2.66 -6.39 11.45
CA LYS A 40 4.07 -6.74 11.30
C LYS A 40 4.39 -7.13 9.87
N MET A 41 5.33 -6.43 9.25
CA MET A 41 5.84 -6.82 7.95
C MET A 41 6.49 -8.20 8.05
N ARG A 42 6.02 -9.13 7.22
CA ARG A 42 6.49 -10.51 7.20
C ARG A 42 7.49 -10.74 6.10
N PHE A 43 7.22 -10.19 4.92
CA PHE A 43 8.04 -10.33 3.73
C PHE A 43 7.94 -9.07 2.87
N HIS A 44 9.06 -8.75 2.23
CA HIS A 44 9.20 -7.73 1.21
C HIS A 44 9.97 -8.37 0.04
N GLY A 45 9.49 -8.15 -1.17
CA GLY A 45 10.13 -8.64 -2.39
C GLY A 45 9.99 -7.63 -3.52
N THR A 46 10.76 -7.84 -4.57
CA THR A 46 10.76 -6.98 -5.75
C THR A 46 9.94 -7.62 -6.86
N LEU A 47 9.22 -6.82 -7.63
CA LEU A 47 8.45 -7.22 -8.80
C LEU A 47 8.89 -6.43 -10.04
N LEU A 48 8.56 -6.93 -11.23
CA LEU A 48 8.84 -6.24 -12.48
C LEU A 48 7.61 -5.39 -12.87
N LEU A 49 7.84 -4.12 -13.14
CA LEU A 49 6.85 -3.16 -13.62
C LEU A 49 7.14 -2.76 -15.06
N ASP A 50 6.08 -2.51 -15.82
CA ASP A 50 6.10 -1.85 -17.12
C ASP A 50 5.34 -0.54 -17.04
N VAL A 51 5.94 0.54 -17.53
CA VAL A 51 5.29 1.84 -17.71
C VAL A 51 5.57 2.28 -19.14
N ASP A 52 4.53 2.34 -19.97
CA ASP A 52 4.62 2.76 -21.37
C ASP A 52 5.70 2.01 -22.19
N GLY A 53 5.90 0.71 -21.92
CA GLY A 53 6.89 -0.14 -22.60
C GLY A 53 8.31 -0.07 -22.00
N VAL A 54 8.50 0.72 -20.95
CA VAL A 54 9.74 0.78 -20.18
C VAL A 54 9.62 -0.14 -18.97
N LYS A 55 10.53 -1.11 -18.88
CA LYS A 55 10.59 -2.05 -17.76
C LYS A 55 11.46 -1.52 -16.65
N SER A 56 11.00 -1.65 -15.42
CA SER A 56 11.79 -1.40 -14.22
C SER A 56 11.24 -2.21 -13.04
N VAL A 57 11.64 -1.88 -11.82
CA VAL A 57 11.28 -2.60 -10.61
C VAL A 57 10.28 -1.82 -9.77
N GLY A 58 9.39 -2.56 -9.12
CA GLY A 58 8.60 -2.09 -7.98
C GLY A 58 8.70 -3.11 -6.85
N ASP A 59 7.89 -2.94 -5.82
CA ASP A 59 7.95 -3.79 -4.64
C ASP A 59 6.60 -4.40 -4.28
N PHE A 60 6.68 -5.51 -3.57
CA PHE A 60 5.58 -6.23 -2.96
C PHE A 60 5.83 -6.39 -1.47
N GLU A 61 4.81 -6.13 -0.66
CA GLU A 61 4.85 -6.35 0.78
C GLU A 61 3.70 -7.22 1.25
N TYR A 62 4.02 -8.08 2.23
CA TYR A 62 3.06 -8.87 2.98
C TYR A 62 3.18 -8.51 4.46
N TRP A 63 2.07 -8.09 5.07
CA TRP A 63 1.99 -7.70 6.48
C TRP A 63 1.04 -8.63 7.21
N ASP A 64 1.53 -9.30 8.25
CA ASP A 64 0.66 -10.05 9.17
C ASP A 64 -0.08 -9.10 10.10
N ILE A 65 -1.34 -9.42 10.40
CA ILE A 65 -2.16 -8.80 11.43
C ILE A 65 -2.21 -9.75 12.62
N TYR A 66 -1.75 -9.29 13.77
CA TYR A 66 -1.76 -10.06 15.02
C TYR A 66 -2.77 -9.50 16.00
N GLY A 67 -3.61 -10.36 16.60
CA GLY A 67 -4.48 -10.05 17.73
C GLY A 67 -4.06 -10.86 18.94
N ASP A 68 -3.78 -10.19 20.07
CA ASP A 68 -3.30 -10.81 21.32
C ASP A 68 -2.13 -11.80 21.11
N GLY A 69 -1.21 -11.45 20.19
CA GLY A 69 -0.03 -12.25 19.84
C GLY A 69 -0.26 -13.41 18.86
N ALA A 70 -1.49 -13.67 18.41
CA ALA A 70 -1.80 -14.69 17.41
C ALA A 70 -2.11 -14.06 16.04
N PRO A 71 -1.75 -14.71 14.90
CA PRO A 71 -2.08 -14.19 13.57
C PRO A 71 -3.60 -14.28 13.33
N ILE A 72 -4.21 -13.16 12.95
CA ILE A 72 -5.66 -13.02 12.72
C ILE A 72 -6.01 -12.55 11.30
N GLY A 73 -5.01 -12.27 10.48
CA GLY A 73 -5.19 -11.78 9.13
C GLY A 73 -3.89 -11.30 8.50
N TYR A 74 -3.99 -10.70 7.32
CA TYR A 74 -2.87 -10.14 6.60
C TYR A 74 -3.31 -9.04 5.61
N LEU A 75 -2.35 -8.22 5.21
CA LEU A 75 -2.41 -7.26 4.11
C LEU A 75 -1.35 -7.62 3.06
N GLU A 76 -1.73 -7.50 1.80
CA GLU A 76 -0.83 -7.63 0.65
C GLU A 76 -0.95 -6.39 -0.24
N VAL A 77 0.20 -5.86 -0.65
CA VAL A 77 0.27 -4.73 -1.57
C VAL A 77 1.38 -4.95 -2.59
N ALA A 78 1.13 -4.54 -3.83
CA ALA A 78 2.14 -4.32 -4.84
C ALA A 78 2.15 -2.82 -5.16
N TYR A 79 3.31 -2.18 -5.10
CA TYR A 79 3.43 -0.75 -5.29
C TYR A 79 4.65 -0.38 -6.16
N MET A 80 4.54 0.80 -6.77
CA MET A 80 5.65 1.50 -7.40
C MET A 80 6.19 2.51 -6.40
N ASP A 81 7.50 2.61 -6.30
CA ASP A 81 8.18 3.60 -5.49
C ASP A 81 9.27 4.32 -6.30
N GLN A 82 10.09 5.12 -5.61
CA GLN A 82 11.20 5.82 -6.25
C GLN A 82 12.29 4.89 -6.84
N HIS A 83 12.42 3.65 -6.35
CA HIS A 83 13.45 2.72 -6.84
C HIS A 83 13.21 2.34 -8.30
N PHE A 84 11.95 2.46 -8.76
CA PHE A 84 11.60 2.34 -10.17
C PHE A 84 12.48 3.21 -11.08
N PHE A 85 12.77 4.45 -10.68
CA PHE A 85 13.62 5.36 -11.47
C PHE A 85 15.09 5.22 -11.11
N ALA A 86 15.41 5.07 -9.82
CA ALA A 86 16.80 5.03 -9.36
C ALA A 86 17.62 3.85 -9.94
N LEU A 87 16.96 2.76 -10.31
CA LEU A 87 17.61 1.55 -10.81
C LEU A 87 17.60 1.42 -12.34
N SER A 88 17.03 2.39 -13.06
CA SER A 88 16.98 2.38 -14.53
C SER A 88 17.22 3.77 -15.12
N VAL A 89 18.45 4.01 -15.58
CA VAL A 89 18.83 5.23 -16.33
C VAL A 89 17.97 5.37 -17.59
N GLU A 90 17.65 4.23 -18.23
CA GLU A 90 16.76 4.19 -19.39
C GLU A 90 15.34 4.65 -19.05
N ALA A 91 14.83 4.30 -17.86
CA ALA A 91 13.52 4.79 -17.41
C ALA A 91 13.54 6.27 -17.07
N ILE A 92 14.63 6.79 -16.51
CA ILE A 92 14.79 8.22 -16.27
C ILE A 92 14.78 8.99 -17.60
N ASP A 93 15.66 8.62 -18.53
CA ASP A 93 15.83 9.34 -19.81
C ASP A 93 14.58 9.22 -20.71
N ALA A 94 13.89 8.08 -20.67
CA ALA A 94 12.71 7.87 -21.51
C ALA A 94 11.44 8.55 -20.97
N LEU A 95 11.31 8.69 -19.63
CA LEU A 95 10.04 9.06 -19.01
C LEU A 95 10.05 10.45 -18.34
N LEU A 96 11.21 10.97 -17.95
CA LEU A 96 11.33 12.25 -17.24
C LEU A 96 11.91 13.33 -18.15
N SER A 97 11.31 14.53 -18.09
CA SER A 97 11.96 15.74 -18.59
C SER A 97 13.03 16.26 -17.61
N ASP A 98 13.93 17.13 -18.06
CA ASP A 98 14.99 17.71 -17.22
C ASP A 98 14.47 18.38 -15.95
N ASP A 99 13.31 19.05 -16.02
CA ASP A 99 12.70 19.71 -14.86
C ASP A 99 12.07 18.69 -13.91
N GLU A 100 11.43 17.64 -14.43
CA GLU A 100 10.89 16.54 -13.62
C GLU A 100 11.99 15.69 -12.97
N LEU A 101 13.15 15.55 -13.63
CA LEU A 101 14.31 14.89 -13.08
C LEU A 101 14.89 15.68 -11.91
N LYS A 102 14.98 17.02 -12.03
CA LYS A 102 15.37 17.88 -10.90
C LYS A 102 14.39 17.75 -9.73
N ASP A 103 13.09 17.80 -10.01
CA ASP A 103 12.05 17.61 -9.00
C ASP A 103 12.15 16.24 -8.34
N PHE A 104 12.36 15.16 -9.12
CA PHE A 104 12.55 13.81 -8.62
C PHE A 104 13.77 13.73 -7.67
N MET A 105 14.92 14.26 -8.11
CA MET A 105 16.16 14.28 -7.31
C MET A 105 16.04 15.09 -6.01
N LEU A 106 15.14 16.07 -5.97
CA LEU A 106 14.88 16.93 -4.80
C LEU A 106 13.70 16.45 -3.93
N SER A 107 12.85 15.55 -4.43
CA SER A 107 11.59 15.14 -3.78
C SER A 107 11.75 14.34 -2.48
N GLY A 108 12.98 13.97 -2.12
CA GLY A 108 13.26 13.20 -0.91
C GLY A 108 12.91 11.73 -1.04
N ALA A 109 13.45 10.93 -0.11
CA ALA A 109 13.39 9.48 -0.19
C ALA A 109 12.07 8.94 0.38
N SER A 110 11.46 7.99 -0.35
CA SER A 110 10.33 7.14 0.02
C SER A 110 8.94 7.71 -0.25
N TRP A 111 8.44 7.36 -1.42
CA TRP A 111 7.01 7.31 -1.70
C TRP A 111 6.67 5.90 -2.18
N ALA A 112 5.53 5.35 -1.78
CA ALA A 112 5.07 4.04 -2.21
C ALA A 112 3.61 4.17 -2.64
N SER A 113 3.33 3.92 -3.90
CA SER A 113 1.99 4.08 -4.48
C SER A 113 1.51 2.75 -5.06
N PRO A 114 0.42 2.17 -4.54
CA PRO A 114 -0.10 0.90 -5.03
C PRO A 114 -0.35 0.89 -6.54
N VAL A 115 0.09 -0.17 -7.21
CA VAL A 115 -0.15 -0.43 -8.65
C VAL A 115 -1.25 -1.47 -8.87
N ALA A 116 -1.70 -2.11 -7.78
CA ALA A 116 -2.80 -3.05 -7.76
C ALA A 116 -3.64 -2.82 -6.49
N PRO A 117 -4.88 -3.34 -6.44
CA PRO A 117 -5.68 -3.30 -5.22
C PRO A 117 -4.94 -3.93 -4.03
N ILE A 118 -5.01 -3.30 -2.86
CA ILE A 118 -4.50 -3.88 -1.63
C ILE A 118 -5.45 -4.99 -1.19
N SER A 119 -4.94 -6.19 -0.94
CA SER A 119 -5.74 -7.30 -0.44
C SER A 119 -5.69 -7.34 1.08
N LEU A 120 -6.83 -7.24 1.73
CA LEU A 120 -6.98 -7.42 3.17
C LEU A 120 -7.76 -8.71 3.43
N SER A 121 -7.17 -9.61 4.21
CA SER A 121 -7.78 -10.87 4.62
C SER A 121 -7.77 -11.01 6.14
N LEU A 122 -8.92 -11.35 6.72
CA LEU A 122 -9.08 -11.65 8.13
C LEU A 122 -9.51 -13.12 8.30
N THR A 123 -8.78 -13.85 9.13
CA THR A 123 -8.89 -15.32 9.27
C THR A 123 -9.60 -15.76 10.55
N PHE A 124 -9.75 -14.87 11.53
CA PHE A 124 -10.52 -15.14 12.75
C PHE A 124 -12.04 -15.24 12.49
N ASN A 125 -12.83 -15.48 13.54
CA ASN A 125 -14.30 -15.45 13.44
C ASN A 125 -14.81 -13.99 13.33
N VAL A 126 -14.73 -13.43 12.12
CA VAL A 126 -15.04 -12.03 11.84
C VAL A 126 -16.53 -11.75 12.01
N SER A 127 -16.88 -10.97 13.03
CA SER A 127 -18.23 -10.51 13.30
C SER A 127 -18.73 -9.50 12.25
N ASP A 128 -20.05 -9.35 12.11
CA ASP A 128 -20.63 -8.37 11.19
C ASP A 128 -20.30 -6.92 11.58
N ASP A 129 -20.08 -6.66 12.87
CA ASP A 129 -19.60 -5.36 13.35
C ASP A 129 -18.19 -5.06 12.81
N VAL A 130 -17.27 -6.03 12.86
CA VAL A 130 -15.92 -5.86 12.28
C VAL A 130 -16.00 -5.60 10.78
N LYS A 131 -16.83 -6.37 10.04
CA LYS A 131 -17.01 -6.15 8.59
C LYS A 131 -17.52 -4.74 8.29
N ARG A 132 -18.49 -4.24 9.08
CA ARG A 132 -19.03 -2.89 8.95
C ARG A 132 -17.96 -1.83 9.22
N LEU A 133 -17.17 -1.99 10.29
CA LEU A 133 -16.10 -1.05 10.63
C LEU A 133 -15.04 -0.97 9.54
N ILE A 134 -14.60 -2.13 9.04
CA ILE A 134 -13.65 -2.19 7.92
C ILE A 134 -14.24 -1.54 6.67
N GLY A 135 -15.51 -1.86 6.34
CA GLY A 135 -16.19 -1.25 5.20
C GLY A 135 -16.31 0.28 5.32
N ASN A 136 -16.60 0.78 6.53
CA ASN A 136 -16.65 2.22 6.82
C ASN A 136 -15.27 2.87 6.72
N PHE A 137 -14.23 2.25 7.26
CA PHE A 137 -12.86 2.75 7.13
C PHE A 137 -12.47 2.87 5.65
N VAL A 138 -12.64 1.79 4.88
CA VAL A 138 -12.28 1.74 3.45
C VAL A 138 -13.09 2.73 2.61
N SER A 139 -14.40 2.82 2.83
CA SER A 139 -15.26 3.72 2.05
C SER A 139 -15.00 5.21 2.34
N ASN A 140 -14.47 5.53 3.51
CA ASN A 140 -14.15 6.89 3.93
C ASN A 140 -12.68 7.28 3.74
N TYR A 141 -11.78 6.32 3.55
CA TYR A 141 -10.36 6.59 3.36
C TYR A 141 -10.11 7.44 2.11
N ARG A 142 -9.37 8.53 2.24
CA ARG A 142 -9.02 9.44 1.14
C ARG A 142 -7.58 9.90 1.32
N ASP A 143 -6.81 9.78 0.25
CA ASP A 143 -5.45 10.28 0.16
C ASP A 143 -5.21 10.95 -1.21
N ASP A 144 -4.01 11.50 -1.35
CA ASP A 144 -3.49 11.94 -2.63
C ASP A 144 -2.13 11.32 -2.90
N TYR A 145 -1.68 11.39 -4.15
CA TYR A 145 -0.36 10.89 -4.48
C TYR A 145 0.72 11.64 -3.69
N PRO A 146 1.75 10.94 -3.21
CA PRO A 146 2.81 11.52 -2.39
C PRO A 146 3.61 12.61 -3.11
N ASN A 147 3.65 12.57 -4.46
CA ASN A 147 4.21 13.63 -5.30
C ASN A 147 3.67 13.56 -6.74
N ASN A 148 4.09 14.52 -7.58
CA ASN A 148 3.66 14.61 -8.99
C ASN A 148 4.20 13.48 -9.88
N ILE A 149 5.39 12.93 -9.57
CA ILE A 149 5.96 11.79 -10.30
C ILE A 149 5.07 10.55 -10.09
N ALA A 150 4.75 10.21 -8.84
CA ALA A 150 3.83 9.14 -8.50
C ALA A 150 2.48 9.31 -9.21
N ARG A 151 1.90 10.53 -9.16
CA ARG A 151 0.64 10.87 -9.85
C ARG A 151 0.70 10.63 -11.36
N LYS A 152 1.84 10.93 -11.99
CA LYS A 152 2.03 10.81 -13.44
C LYS A 152 2.21 9.36 -13.88
N PHE A 153 2.93 8.53 -13.14
CA PHE A 153 3.36 7.21 -13.62
C PHE A 153 2.58 6.04 -13.05
N VAL A 154 2.20 6.08 -11.77
CA VAL A 154 1.54 4.95 -11.09
C VAL A 154 0.24 4.52 -11.80
N PRO A 155 -0.66 5.42 -12.24
CA PRO A 155 -1.88 5.01 -12.96
C PRO A 155 -1.64 4.27 -14.28
N ARG A 156 -0.42 4.33 -14.81
CA ARG A 156 0.00 3.72 -16.09
C ARG A 156 0.85 2.48 -15.88
N ALA A 157 1.31 2.22 -14.66
CA ALA A 157 2.15 1.09 -14.33
C ALA A 157 1.36 -0.23 -14.36
N VAL A 158 2.00 -1.26 -14.90
CA VAL A 158 1.45 -2.62 -14.98
C VAL A 158 2.46 -3.61 -14.41
N ILE A 159 1.99 -4.57 -13.61
CA ILE A 159 2.82 -5.68 -13.14
C ILE A 159 3.01 -6.66 -14.30
N CYS A 160 4.26 -7.01 -14.60
CA CYS A 160 4.62 -7.94 -15.68
C CYS A 160 4.36 -9.41 -15.32
#